data_AF-A0A6L7W5W9-F1
#
_entry.id   AF-A0A6L7W5W9-F1
#
_cell.length_a   1.000
_cell.length_b   1.000
_cell.length_c   1.000
_cell.angle_alpha   90.00
_cell.angle_beta   90.00
_cell.angle_gamma   90.00
#
_symmetry.space_group_name_H-M   'P 1'
#
loop_
_entity.id
_entity.type
_entity.pdbx_description
1 polymer ?
#
loop_
_entity_poly.entity_id
_entity_poly.type
_entity_poly.pdbx_seq_one_letter_code
_entity_poly.pdbx_strand_id
1 'polypeptide(L)'
;MTNTQSNEFAEALWSQVDQLGLPSETIFYKFAFIYLPHPPDVEPITLFKNYIEDAQFPIQKDNEISFTRGHIPICEEIIRARNYIEWSNKDIFEIFDRLVEWWDADKKYLKISPSDILFGSTADEFKDRWVMVENMETDTSKKDFSQILSVLGQMVRWQKNIGLPSALNLIAELIKDYPWTFADELERLTLIGLHYIAKDTATNAGGLDISEKLEIREAAAGLAYRLFEYYTRRDAPIPDVLKEWEAICLSDDEFAEIRNQWILQN
;
A
#
# COMPACT_ATOMS: atom_id res chain seq x y z
N MET A 1 -1.84 -31.60 -20.97
CA MET A 1 -0.79 -32.56 -20.60
C MET A 1 -1.44 -33.87 -20.20
N THR A 2 -0.82 -35.00 -20.53
CA THR A 2 -1.20 -36.28 -19.89
C THR A 2 -0.65 -36.32 -18.45
N ASN A 3 -1.22 -37.14 -17.57
CA ASN A 3 -0.70 -37.29 -16.20
C ASN A 3 0.79 -37.68 -16.19
N THR A 4 1.25 -38.48 -17.16
CA THR A 4 2.66 -38.85 -17.32
C THR A 4 3.54 -37.64 -17.63
N GLN A 5 3.15 -36.79 -18.59
CA GLN A 5 3.90 -35.59 -18.93
C GLN A 5 3.94 -34.58 -17.78
N SER A 6 2.85 -34.46 -17.02
CA SER A 6 2.79 -33.59 -15.84
C SER A 6 3.74 -34.06 -14.74
N ASN A 7 3.86 -35.38 -14.54
CA ASN A 7 4.75 -35.96 -13.54
C ASN A 7 6.23 -35.84 -13.96
N GLU A 8 6.56 -36.14 -15.21
CA GLU A 8 7.91 -35.95 -15.74
C GLU A 8 8.34 -34.48 -15.66
N PHE A 9 7.41 -33.56 -15.94
CA PHE A 9 7.65 -32.12 -15.78
C PHE A 9 7.88 -31.73 -14.32
N ALA A 10 7.07 -32.24 -13.38
CA ALA A 10 7.27 -32.02 -11.94
C ALA A 10 8.64 -32.55 -11.49
N GLU A 11 9.00 -33.79 -11.84
CA GLU A 11 10.28 -34.39 -11.46
C GLU A 11 11.46 -33.58 -12.01
N ALA A 12 11.40 -33.17 -13.28
CA ALA A 12 12.45 -32.36 -13.88
C ALA A 12 12.56 -30.99 -13.21
N LEU A 13 11.42 -30.32 -12.99
CA LEU A 13 11.37 -28.99 -12.39
C LEU A 13 11.91 -28.97 -10.96
N TRP A 14 11.55 -29.98 -10.15
CA TRP A 14 11.93 -30.07 -8.74
C TRP A 14 13.24 -30.85 -8.50
N SER A 15 13.94 -31.28 -9.56
CA SER A 15 15.24 -31.97 -9.46
C SER A 15 16.40 -31.04 -9.05
N GLN A 16 16.25 -29.73 -9.27
CA GLN A 16 17.24 -28.71 -8.97
C GLN A 16 16.57 -27.61 -8.17
N VAL A 17 16.87 -27.56 -6.88
CA VAL A 17 16.26 -26.62 -5.94
C VAL A 17 17.31 -25.73 -5.27
N ASP A 18 16.91 -24.53 -4.89
CA ASP A 18 17.72 -23.59 -4.12
C ASP A 18 17.78 -23.95 -2.63
N GLN A 19 18.41 -23.09 -1.83
CA GLN A 19 18.55 -23.26 -0.38
C GLN A 19 17.22 -23.29 0.38
N LEU A 20 16.15 -22.78 -0.22
CA LEU A 20 14.80 -22.78 0.34
C LEU A 20 13.96 -23.94 -0.20
N GLY A 21 14.53 -24.80 -1.04
CA GLY A 21 13.83 -25.94 -1.63
C GLY A 21 12.92 -25.59 -2.81
N LEU A 22 12.97 -24.36 -3.33
CA LEU A 22 12.23 -23.98 -4.53
C LEU A 22 13.05 -24.28 -5.79
N PRO A 23 12.43 -24.63 -6.93
CA PRO A 23 13.16 -24.82 -8.18
C PRO A 23 14.07 -23.64 -8.52
N SER A 24 15.30 -23.96 -8.88
CA SER A 24 16.35 -23.01 -9.27
C SER A 24 16.76 -23.23 -10.73
N GLU A 25 17.55 -22.31 -11.30
CA GLU A 25 18.01 -22.41 -12.70
C GLU A 25 16.86 -22.48 -13.71
N THR A 26 15.78 -21.75 -13.45
CA THR A 26 14.62 -21.65 -14.33
C THR A 26 14.33 -20.22 -14.75
N ILE A 27 13.54 -20.05 -15.80
CA ILE A 27 13.05 -18.74 -16.27
C ILE A 27 11.79 -18.27 -15.53
N PHE A 28 11.26 -19.08 -14.60
CA PHE A 28 10.01 -18.78 -13.93
C PHE A 28 10.25 -17.94 -12.68
N TYR A 29 9.31 -17.03 -12.43
CA TYR A 29 9.12 -16.46 -11.10
C TYR A 29 8.75 -17.55 -10.09
N LYS A 30 9.13 -17.35 -8.83
CA LYS A 30 8.91 -18.31 -7.74
C LYS A 30 7.44 -18.57 -7.48
N PHE A 31 6.56 -17.58 -7.68
CA PHE A 31 5.11 -17.78 -7.50
C PHE A 31 4.55 -18.82 -8.47
N ALA A 32 5.19 -19.04 -9.63
CA ALA A 32 4.72 -20.02 -10.61
C ALA A 32 4.72 -21.45 -10.03
N PHE A 33 5.65 -21.74 -9.11
CA PHE A 33 5.77 -23.05 -8.47
C PHE A 33 4.62 -23.38 -7.51
N ILE A 34 3.79 -22.40 -7.17
CA ILE A 34 2.57 -22.64 -6.40
C ILE A 34 1.56 -23.48 -7.19
N TYR A 35 1.43 -23.24 -8.50
CA TYR A 35 0.40 -23.90 -9.33
C TYR A 35 0.96 -24.81 -10.42
N LEU A 36 2.28 -24.77 -10.66
CA LEU A 36 2.93 -25.75 -11.53
C LEU A 36 2.98 -27.14 -10.85
N PRO A 37 3.03 -28.22 -11.65
CA PRO A 37 3.14 -29.58 -11.11
C PRO A 37 4.30 -29.72 -10.11
N HIS A 38 4.03 -30.38 -8.99
CA HIS A 38 5.00 -30.64 -7.93
C HIS A 38 4.88 -32.05 -7.36
N PRO A 39 5.96 -32.61 -6.78
CA PRO A 39 5.90 -33.87 -6.05
C PRO A 39 4.90 -33.81 -4.88
N PRO A 40 4.26 -34.94 -4.50
CA PRO A 40 3.22 -34.96 -3.46
C PRO A 40 3.70 -34.58 -2.05
N ASP A 41 5.00 -34.70 -1.79
CA ASP A 41 5.67 -34.42 -0.52
C ASP A 41 6.20 -32.98 -0.42
N VAL A 42 6.06 -32.20 -1.48
CA VAL A 42 6.43 -30.79 -1.54
C VAL A 42 5.22 -29.92 -1.19
N GLU A 43 5.47 -28.89 -0.39
CA GLU A 43 4.49 -27.88 0.03
C GLU A 43 4.84 -26.51 -0.56
N PRO A 44 4.55 -26.23 -1.84
CA PRO A 44 5.09 -25.07 -2.56
C PRO A 44 4.69 -23.72 -1.94
N ILE A 45 3.49 -23.63 -1.38
CA ILE A 45 2.99 -22.42 -0.72
C ILE A 45 3.88 -22.06 0.48
N THR A 46 4.26 -23.05 1.29
CA THR A 46 5.13 -22.85 2.45
C THR A 46 6.52 -22.40 2.01
N LEU A 47 7.09 -23.06 1.00
CA LEU A 47 8.41 -22.71 0.47
C LEU A 47 8.41 -21.29 -0.13
N PHE A 48 7.34 -20.93 -0.84
CA PHE A 48 7.16 -19.59 -1.39
C PHE A 48 7.05 -18.53 -0.29
N LYS A 49 6.28 -18.77 0.78
CA LYS A 49 6.20 -17.82 1.90
C LYS A 49 7.56 -17.61 2.56
N ASN A 50 8.32 -18.68 2.80
CA ASN A 50 9.70 -18.58 3.32
C ASN A 50 10.61 -17.76 2.39
N TYR A 51 10.45 -17.91 1.07
CA TYR A 51 11.16 -17.08 0.09
C TYR A 51 10.78 -15.60 0.20
N ILE A 52 9.50 -15.28 0.36
CA ILE A 52 9.06 -13.90 0.53
C ILE A 52 9.57 -13.33 1.86
N GLU A 53 9.61 -14.12 2.93
CA GLU A 53 10.19 -13.75 4.22
C GLU A 53 11.70 -13.42 4.12
N ASP A 54 12.48 -14.25 3.41
CA ASP A 54 13.94 -14.08 3.24
C ASP A 54 14.32 -13.00 2.21
N ALA A 55 13.43 -12.70 1.26
CA ALA A 55 13.68 -11.72 0.22
C ALA A 55 13.94 -10.32 0.80
N GLN A 56 14.72 -9.50 0.10
CA GLN A 56 14.94 -8.11 0.47
C GLN A 56 14.30 -7.17 -0.54
N PHE A 57 13.64 -6.14 -0.04
CA PHE A 57 13.27 -5.00 -0.88
C PHE A 57 14.53 -4.23 -1.27
N PRO A 58 14.57 -3.64 -2.48
CA PRO A 58 15.76 -3.00 -3.00
C PRO A 58 15.97 -1.61 -2.38
N ILE A 59 16.24 -1.56 -1.08
CA ILE A 59 16.63 -0.34 -0.36
C ILE A 59 17.94 0.18 -0.94
N GLN A 60 17.96 1.45 -1.37
CA GLN A 60 19.18 2.04 -1.91
C GLN A 60 20.15 2.45 -0.81
N LYS A 61 21.44 2.31 -1.10
CA LYS A 61 22.52 2.81 -0.25
C LYS A 61 22.96 4.18 -0.76
N ASP A 62 23.42 5.04 0.13
CA ASP A 62 23.64 6.48 -0.12
C ASP A 62 24.52 6.82 -1.34
N ASN A 63 25.28 5.88 -1.91
CA ASN A 63 26.22 6.12 -3.00
C ASN A 63 25.91 5.38 -4.32
N GLU A 64 24.95 4.45 -4.34
CA GLU A 64 24.64 3.66 -5.54
C GLU A 64 23.12 3.49 -5.65
N ILE A 65 22.56 4.03 -6.74
CA ILE A 65 21.15 3.91 -7.08
C ILE A 65 21.03 2.94 -8.25
N SER A 66 20.38 1.82 -8.00
CA SER A 66 20.00 0.86 -9.04
C SER A 66 18.90 1.47 -9.90
N PHE A 67 18.95 1.28 -11.21
CA PHE A 67 17.86 1.65 -12.12
C PHE A 67 17.17 0.38 -12.61
N THR A 68 15.91 0.21 -12.25
CA THR A 68 15.09 -0.95 -12.61
C THR A 68 13.93 -0.57 -13.52
N ARG A 69 13.75 0.72 -13.82
CA ARG A 69 12.62 1.26 -14.60
C ARG A 69 11.28 0.87 -14.00
N GLY A 70 11.22 0.94 -12.66
CA GLY A 70 10.06 0.55 -11.88
C GLY A 70 9.87 -0.96 -11.73
N HIS A 71 10.67 -1.82 -12.38
CA HIS A 71 10.53 -3.27 -12.20
C HIS A 71 11.13 -3.72 -10.86
N ILE A 72 10.29 -4.24 -9.98
CA ILE A 72 10.72 -4.73 -8.67
C ILE A 72 10.32 -6.21 -8.58
N PRO A 73 11.26 -7.15 -8.77
CA PRO A 73 10.94 -8.58 -8.85
C PRO A 73 10.12 -9.09 -7.66
N ILE A 74 10.49 -8.70 -6.42
CA ILE A 74 9.76 -9.13 -5.22
C ILE A 74 8.32 -8.61 -5.19
N CYS A 75 8.07 -7.41 -5.71
CA CYS A 75 6.71 -6.88 -5.85
C CYS A 75 5.91 -7.71 -6.85
N GLU A 76 6.51 -8.08 -7.99
CA GLU A 76 5.84 -8.91 -9.00
C GLU A 76 5.51 -10.32 -8.47
N GLU A 77 6.42 -10.91 -7.69
CA GLU A 77 6.19 -12.20 -7.00
C GLU A 77 4.96 -12.12 -6.09
N ILE A 78 4.88 -11.11 -5.22
CA ILE A 78 3.78 -10.93 -4.27
C ILE A 78 2.45 -10.67 -5.01
N ILE A 79 2.46 -9.76 -5.99
CA ILE A 79 1.27 -9.41 -6.78
C ILE A 79 0.71 -10.64 -7.47
N ARG A 80 1.56 -11.40 -8.16
CA ARG A 80 1.09 -12.53 -8.96
C ARG A 80 0.69 -13.72 -8.10
N ALA A 81 1.36 -13.92 -6.96
CA ALA A 81 1.03 -14.99 -6.01
C ALA A 81 -0.38 -14.85 -5.43
N ARG A 82 -0.94 -13.64 -5.29
CA ARG A 82 -2.30 -13.41 -4.76
C ARG A 82 -3.38 -14.26 -5.43
N ASN A 83 -3.18 -14.60 -6.70
CA ASN A 83 -4.14 -15.41 -7.47
C ASN A 83 -4.12 -16.90 -7.10
N TYR A 84 -3.16 -17.33 -6.28
CA TYR A 84 -2.88 -18.74 -6.02
C TYR A 84 -2.72 -19.06 -4.52
N ILE A 85 -2.50 -18.06 -3.66
CA ILE A 85 -2.33 -18.27 -2.22
C ILE A 85 -3.25 -17.38 -1.39
N GLU A 86 -3.72 -17.94 -0.28
CA GLU A 86 -4.33 -17.13 0.78
C GLU A 86 -3.23 -16.63 1.72
N TRP A 87 -3.11 -15.32 1.80
CA TRP A 87 -2.18 -14.64 2.70
C TRP A 87 -2.80 -14.51 4.10
N SER A 88 -2.02 -14.87 5.12
CA SER A 88 -2.43 -14.69 6.51
C SER A 88 -2.26 -13.24 6.92
N ASN A 89 -3.08 -12.70 7.84
CA ASN A 89 -2.91 -11.31 8.30
C ASN A 89 -1.47 -11.01 8.72
N LYS A 90 -0.81 -11.96 9.40
CA LYS A 90 0.60 -11.85 9.78
C LYS A 90 1.50 -11.61 8.56
N ASP A 91 1.33 -12.41 7.50
CA ASP A 91 2.13 -12.33 6.28
C ASP A 91 2.02 -10.93 5.64
N ILE A 92 0.81 -10.38 5.55
CA ILE A 92 0.65 -9.04 4.96
C ILE A 92 1.23 -7.97 5.85
N PHE A 93 1.06 -8.06 7.17
CA PHE A 93 1.68 -7.10 8.08
C PHE A 93 3.20 -7.09 7.94
N GLU A 94 3.85 -8.25 7.83
CA GLU A 94 5.30 -8.36 7.65
C GLU A 94 5.76 -7.82 6.28
N ILE A 95 5.03 -8.15 5.20
CA ILE A 95 5.31 -7.57 3.86
C ILE A 95 5.15 -6.06 3.88
N PHE A 96 4.12 -5.57 4.55
CA PHE A 96 3.82 -4.14 4.65
C PHE A 96 4.89 -3.38 5.42
N ASP A 97 5.31 -3.88 6.59
CA ASP A 97 6.35 -3.24 7.40
C ASP A 97 7.64 -3.07 6.57
N ARG A 98 7.97 -4.08 5.75
CA ARG A 98 9.13 -4.04 4.85
C ARG A 98 8.94 -3.08 3.66
N LEU A 99 7.74 -2.99 3.10
CA LEU A 99 7.41 -1.99 2.07
C LEU A 99 7.57 -0.55 2.63
N VAL A 100 7.17 -0.34 3.88
CA VAL A 100 7.30 0.96 4.55
C VAL A 100 8.75 1.28 4.85
N GLU A 101 9.50 0.31 5.39
CA GLU A 101 10.94 0.46 5.61
C GLU A 101 11.64 0.86 4.30
N TRP A 102 11.29 0.18 3.21
CA TRP A 102 11.81 0.48 1.90
C TRP A 102 11.46 1.88 1.42
N TRP A 103 10.18 2.25 1.49
CA TRP A 103 9.72 3.61 1.18
C TRP A 103 10.45 4.67 2.00
N ASP A 104 10.62 4.43 3.30
CA ASP A 104 11.24 5.38 4.20
C ASP A 104 12.70 5.65 3.90
N ALA A 105 13.44 4.60 3.55
CA ALA A 105 14.82 4.72 3.16
C ALA A 105 14.98 5.50 1.86
N ASP A 106 14.06 5.31 0.91
CA ASP A 106 14.24 5.71 -0.48
C ASP A 106 13.48 6.98 -0.88
N LYS A 107 12.42 7.40 -0.17
CA LYS A 107 11.60 8.58 -0.52
C LYS A 107 12.39 9.88 -0.69
N LYS A 108 13.57 9.99 -0.06
CA LYS A 108 14.48 11.15 -0.19
C LYS A 108 14.93 11.36 -1.65
N TYR A 109 15.00 10.30 -2.43
CA TYR A 109 15.44 10.34 -3.83
C TYR A 109 14.40 10.94 -4.77
N LEU A 110 13.13 11.05 -4.35
CA LEU A 110 12.06 11.75 -5.11
C LEU A 110 12.29 13.26 -5.20
N LYS A 111 13.04 13.83 -4.25
CA LYS A 111 13.32 15.28 -4.17
C LYS A 111 14.58 15.69 -4.92
N ILE A 112 15.33 14.73 -5.48
CA ILE A 112 16.54 15.02 -6.25
C ILE A 112 16.09 15.66 -7.56
N SER A 113 16.47 16.92 -7.75
CA SER A 113 16.13 17.68 -8.95
C SER A 113 16.56 16.91 -10.20
N PRO A 114 15.75 16.92 -11.27
CA PRO A 114 16.14 16.30 -12.52
C PRO A 114 17.38 17.02 -13.04
N SER A 115 18.56 16.43 -12.82
CA SER A 115 19.73 16.76 -13.62
C SER A 115 19.46 16.23 -15.02
N ASP A 116 19.70 17.05 -16.05
CA ASP A 116 19.57 16.68 -17.46
C ASP A 116 20.34 15.38 -17.75
N ILE A 117 19.66 14.23 -17.68
CA ILE A 117 20.22 12.91 -18.00
C ILE A 117 19.36 12.29 -19.09
N LEU A 118 20.01 11.86 -20.16
CA LEU A 118 19.42 11.28 -21.38
C LEU A 118 18.59 9.98 -21.15
N PHE A 119 18.56 9.46 -19.91
CA PHE A 119 18.03 8.14 -19.56
C PHE A 119 16.98 8.16 -18.43
N GLY A 120 16.42 9.34 -18.12
CA GLY A 120 15.51 9.56 -17.00
C GLY A 120 16.24 10.07 -15.75
N SER A 121 15.54 10.77 -14.86
CA SER A 121 16.12 11.25 -13.62
C SER A 121 16.01 10.21 -12.50
N THR A 122 16.83 10.34 -11.45
CA THR A 122 16.67 9.56 -10.23
C THR A 122 15.24 9.67 -9.70
N ALA A 123 14.65 10.87 -9.68
CA ALA A 123 13.27 11.05 -9.25
C ALA A 123 12.27 10.25 -10.10
N ASP A 124 12.51 10.11 -11.42
CA ASP A 124 11.62 9.35 -12.31
C ASP A 124 11.72 7.84 -12.04
N GLU A 125 12.92 7.30 -11.82
CA GLU A 125 13.11 5.90 -11.41
C GLU A 125 12.31 5.56 -10.15
N PHE A 126 12.32 6.43 -9.14
CA PHE A 126 11.57 6.21 -7.90
C PHE A 126 10.06 6.44 -8.06
N LYS A 127 9.62 7.33 -8.97
CA LYS A 127 8.21 7.43 -9.35
C LYS A 127 7.73 6.15 -10.03
N ASP A 128 8.49 5.62 -10.98
CA ASP A 128 8.12 4.41 -11.73
C ASP A 128 7.99 3.18 -10.81
N ARG A 129 8.87 3.06 -9.81
CA ARG A 129 8.75 2.03 -8.76
C ARG A 129 7.45 2.14 -7.98
N TRP A 130 7.03 3.36 -7.71
CA TRP A 130 5.81 3.60 -6.95
C TRP A 130 4.56 3.33 -7.78
N VAL A 131 4.55 3.67 -9.07
CA VAL A 131 3.47 3.29 -10.00
C VAL A 131 3.27 1.76 -10.03
N MET A 132 4.33 0.96 -9.89
CA MET A 132 4.20 -0.50 -9.76
C MET A 132 3.51 -0.92 -8.45
N VAL A 133 3.78 -0.22 -7.34
CA VAL A 133 3.13 -0.45 -6.04
C VAL A 133 1.66 -0.01 -6.09
N GLU A 134 1.35 1.13 -6.71
CA GLU A 134 -0.04 1.59 -6.93
C GLU A 134 -0.83 0.59 -7.79
N ASN A 135 -0.20 -0.01 -8.80
CA ASN A 135 -0.84 -1.07 -9.60
C ASN A 135 -1.05 -2.40 -8.83
N MET A 136 -0.50 -2.57 -7.62
CA MET A 136 -0.90 -3.69 -6.74
C MET A 136 -2.37 -3.60 -6.34
N GLU A 137 -2.90 -2.36 -6.30
CA GLU A 137 -4.17 -1.99 -5.68
C GLU A 137 -5.38 -2.18 -6.60
N THR A 138 -5.20 -2.15 -7.92
CA THR A 138 -6.30 -2.00 -8.89
C THR A 138 -6.96 -3.30 -9.35
N ASP A 139 -6.53 -4.46 -8.83
CA ASP A 139 -7.03 -5.76 -9.27
C ASP A 139 -7.16 -6.75 -8.10
N THR A 140 -8.03 -6.39 -7.15
CA THR A 140 -8.27 -7.16 -5.92
C THR A 140 -9.66 -7.77 -5.85
N SER A 141 -9.70 -9.09 -5.68
CA SER A 141 -10.90 -9.82 -5.29
C SER A 141 -11.15 -9.68 -3.77
N LYS A 142 -12.40 -9.87 -3.36
CA LYS A 142 -13.04 -9.42 -2.09
C LYS A 142 -12.38 -9.80 -0.73
N LYS A 143 -11.27 -10.55 -0.67
CA LYS A 143 -10.67 -11.06 0.59
C LYS A 143 -9.40 -10.31 1.03
N ASP A 144 -8.69 -9.66 0.10
CA ASP A 144 -7.42 -8.93 0.36
C ASP A 144 -7.63 -7.46 0.85
N PHE A 145 -8.88 -7.00 0.85
CA PHE A 145 -9.23 -5.60 1.13
C PHE A 145 -8.91 -5.14 2.56
N SER A 146 -9.03 -5.99 3.57
CA SER A 146 -8.79 -5.58 4.96
C SER A 146 -7.33 -5.22 5.23
N GLN A 147 -6.40 -5.75 4.44
CA GLN A 147 -4.98 -5.51 4.62
C GLN A 147 -4.52 -4.25 3.90
N ILE A 148 -5.00 -4.00 2.68
CA ILE A 148 -4.82 -2.70 1.98
C ILE A 148 -5.37 -1.57 2.83
N LEU A 149 -6.51 -1.78 3.46
CA LEU A 149 -7.09 -0.83 4.38
C LEU A 149 -6.19 -0.61 5.62
N SER A 150 -5.57 -1.65 6.16
CA SER A 150 -4.59 -1.51 7.24
C SER A 150 -3.29 -0.81 6.81
N VAL A 151 -2.88 -0.95 5.55
CA VAL A 151 -1.76 -0.21 4.94
C VAL A 151 -2.10 1.28 4.86
N LEU A 152 -3.28 1.61 4.34
CA LEU A 152 -3.74 2.98 4.23
C LEU A 152 -3.92 3.62 5.61
N GLY A 153 -4.50 2.90 6.58
CA GLY A 153 -4.59 3.34 7.97
C GLY A 153 -3.22 3.59 8.63
N GLN A 154 -2.19 2.83 8.25
CA GLN A 154 -0.82 3.03 8.72
C GLN A 154 -0.11 4.21 8.03
N MET A 155 -0.40 4.46 6.75
CA MET A 155 0.05 5.68 6.05
C MET A 155 -0.53 6.94 6.69
N VAL A 156 -1.81 6.91 7.08
CA VAL A 156 -2.46 7.97 7.84
C VAL A 156 -1.85 8.10 9.24
N ARG A 157 -1.54 6.98 9.92
CA ARG A 157 -0.87 6.97 11.23
C ARG A 157 0.56 7.55 11.19
N TRP A 158 1.27 7.46 10.07
CA TRP A 158 2.69 7.80 9.99
C TRP A 158 3.05 9.10 9.27
N GLN A 159 2.07 9.87 8.78
CA GLN A 159 2.26 11.23 8.25
C GLN A 159 3.43 11.37 7.25
N LYS A 160 3.50 10.47 6.26
CA LYS A 160 4.61 10.50 5.30
C LYS A 160 4.18 11.24 4.03
N ASN A 161 4.68 12.47 3.94
CA ASN A 161 4.25 13.62 3.13
C ASN A 161 4.06 13.44 1.61
N ILE A 162 4.39 12.29 1.00
CA ILE A 162 4.15 12.06 -0.44
C ILE A 162 3.31 10.78 -0.54
N GLY A 163 2.08 10.90 -1.03
CA GLY A 163 1.11 9.79 -1.17
C GLY A 163 0.05 9.71 -0.07
N LEU A 164 0.19 10.45 1.05
CA LEU A 164 -0.84 10.51 2.10
C LEU A 164 -2.20 11.05 1.60
N PRO A 165 -2.26 12.16 0.82
CA PRO A 165 -3.53 12.61 0.23
C PRO A 165 -4.18 11.54 -0.66
N SER A 166 -3.40 10.84 -1.48
CA SER A 166 -3.87 9.73 -2.32
C SER A 166 -4.43 8.59 -1.47
N ALA A 167 -3.74 8.20 -0.39
CA ALA A 167 -4.21 7.16 0.51
C ALA A 167 -5.52 7.54 1.22
N LEU A 168 -5.65 8.79 1.67
CA LEU A 168 -6.88 9.31 2.29
C LEU A 168 -8.06 9.30 1.31
N ASN A 169 -7.84 9.79 0.09
CA ASN A 169 -8.85 9.81 -0.97
C ASN A 169 -9.29 8.41 -1.37
N LEU A 170 -8.36 7.47 -1.42
CA LEU A 170 -8.67 6.07 -1.70
C LEU A 170 -9.53 5.44 -0.60
N ILE A 171 -9.19 5.62 0.68
CA ILE A 171 -10.05 5.16 1.78
C ILE A 171 -11.46 5.76 1.61
N ALA A 172 -11.55 7.04 1.22
CA ALA A 172 -12.82 7.73 1.04
C ALA A 172 -13.67 7.10 -0.09
N GLU A 173 -13.07 6.77 -1.24
CA GLU A 173 -13.74 6.05 -2.33
C GLU A 173 -14.12 4.61 -1.94
N LEU A 174 -13.26 3.92 -1.17
CA LEU A 174 -13.56 2.57 -0.69
C LEU A 174 -14.74 2.53 0.28
N ILE A 175 -14.86 3.50 1.19
CA ILE A 175 -16.01 3.61 2.10
C ILE A 175 -17.30 3.86 1.31
N LYS A 176 -17.21 4.66 0.25
CA LYS A 176 -18.35 5.01 -0.61
C LYS A 176 -18.85 3.81 -1.40
N ASP A 177 -17.95 3.08 -2.04
CA ASP A 177 -18.32 1.98 -2.94
C ASP A 177 -18.49 0.63 -2.21
N TYR A 178 -17.78 0.44 -1.10
CA TYR A 178 -17.75 -0.82 -0.34
C TYR A 178 -17.88 -0.63 1.18
N PRO A 179 -18.98 -0.05 1.70
CA PRO A 179 -19.09 0.32 3.12
C PRO A 179 -18.85 -0.82 4.13
N TRP A 180 -19.11 -2.09 3.77
CA TRP A 180 -18.94 -3.22 4.68
C TRP A 180 -17.47 -3.58 4.98
N THR A 181 -16.51 -3.06 4.21
CA THR A 181 -15.08 -3.28 4.44
C THR A 181 -14.54 -2.42 5.58
N PHE A 182 -15.30 -1.40 5.99
CA PHE A 182 -14.97 -0.49 7.06
C PHE A 182 -15.45 -1.05 8.41
N ALA A 183 -14.70 -2.02 8.94
CA ALA A 183 -14.97 -2.65 10.23
C ALA A 183 -13.69 -2.84 11.08
N ASP A 184 -13.87 -2.76 12.40
CA ASP A 184 -12.91 -3.03 13.47
C ASP A 184 -11.62 -2.20 13.42
N GLU A 185 -10.52 -2.78 12.93
CA GLU A 185 -9.19 -2.21 13.08
C GLU A 185 -8.90 -1.06 12.10
N LEU A 186 -9.43 -1.14 10.88
CA LEU A 186 -9.32 -0.07 9.90
C LEU A 186 -9.99 1.22 10.39
N GLU A 187 -11.20 1.06 10.91
CA GLU A 187 -11.99 2.16 11.46
C GLU A 187 -11.19 2.86 12.55
N ARG A 188 -10.69 2.07 13.50
CA ARG A 188 -9.87 2.56 14.61
C ARG A 188 -8.61 3.31 14.13
N LEU A 189 -7.87 2.74 13.19
CA LEU A 189 -6.63 3.35 12.67
C LEU A 189 -6.93 4.63 11.87
N THR A 190 -7.98 4.64 11.07
CA THR A 190 -8.41 5.80 10.29
C THR A 190 -8.80 6.97 11.21
N LEU A 191 -9.60 6.70 12.25
CA LEU A 191 -10.01 7.71 13.22
C LEU A 191 -8.82 8.28 14.01
N ILE A 192 -7.89 7.42 14.44
CA ILE A 192 -6.66 7.86 15.13
C ILE A 192 -5.81 8.73 14.21
N GLY A 193 -5.64 8.32 12.95
CA GLY A 193 -4.87 9.04 11.97
C GLY A 193 -5.45 10.42 11.64
N LEU A 194 -6.77 10.50 11.44
CA LEU A 194 -7.49 11.76 11.26
C LEU A 194 -7.31 12.73 12.44
N HIS A 195 -7.28 12.22 13.67
CA HIS A 195 -7.06 13.03 14.86
C HIS A 195 -5.65 13.66 14.86
N TYR A 196 -4.62 12.87 14.55
CA TYR A 196 -3.26 13.39 14.48
C TYR A 196 -3.07 14.38 13.32
N ILE A 197 -3.67 14.12 12.16
CA ILE A 197 -3.61 15.05 11.03
C ILE A 197 -4.23 16.40 11.39
N ALA A 198 -5.39 16.42 12.05
CA ALA A 198 -6.05 17.66 12.47
C ALA A 198 -5.13 18.54 13.32
N LYS A 199 -4.43 17.92 14.27
CA LYS A 199 -3.49 18.58 15.18
C LYS A 199 -2.22 19.07 14.48
N ASP A 200 -1.59 18.21 13.69
CA ASP A 200 -0.23 18.48 13.18
C ASP A 200 -0.24 19.43 11.98
N THR A 201 -1.36 19.53 11.27
CA THR A 201 -1.55 20.52 10.20
C THR A 201 -2.12 21.86 10.68
N ALA A 202 -2.67 21.94 11.91
CA ALA A 202 -3.20 23.18 12.49
C ALA A 202 -2.12 24.16 12.98
N THR A 203 -0.90 23.68 13.25
CA THR A 203 0.19 24.53 13.75
C THR A 203 1.21 24.85 12.65
N ASN A 204 1.76 26.06 12.68
CA ASN A 204 2.95 26.41 11.88
C ASN A 204 4.23 25.71 12.37
N ALA A 205 4.14 24.90 13.43
CA ALA A 205 5.25 24.15 14.00
C ALA A 205 5.42 22.82 13.24
N GLY A 206 6.26 22.81 12.22
CA GLY A 206 6.60 21.59 11.47
C GLY A 206 7.45 21.89 10.24
N GLY A 207 8.21 20.90 9.77
CA GLY A 207 9.07 21.02 8.58
C GLY A 207 8.33 20.88 7.24
N LEU A 208 7.00 20.88 7.25
CA LEU A 208 6.11 20.84 6.08
C LEU A 208 5.84 22.25 5.57
N ASP A 209 5.85 22.44 4.26
CA ASP A 209 5.42 23.72 3.68
C ASP A 209 3.88 23.87 3.71
N ILE A 210 3.40 25.09 3.47
CA ILE A 210 1.97 25.42 3.55
C ILE A 210 1.15 24.65 2.51
N SER A 211 1.72 24.41 1.33
CA SER A 211 1.03 23.71 0.24
C SER A 211 0.82 22.24 0.58
N GLU A 212 1.85 21.57 1.11
CA GLU A 212 1.76 20.17 1.53
C GLU A 212 0.74 20.00 2.67
N LYS A 213 0.68 20.93 3.63
CA LYS A 213 -0.32 20.91 4.70
C LYS A 213 -1.74 21.08 4.17
N LEU A 214 -1.93 21.99 3.21
CA LEU A 214 -3.23 22.26 2.62
C LEU A 214 -3.77 21.03 1.89
N GLU A 215 -2.93 20.37 1.08
CA GLU A 215 -3.31 19.16 0.33
C GLU A 215 -3.70 18.01 1.26
N ILE A 216 -2.93 17.79 2.34
CA ILE A 216 -3.26 16.77 3.36
C ILE A 216 -4.57 17.09 4.07
N ARG A 217 -4.79 18.36 4.46
CA ARG A 217 -6.03 18.77 5.14
C ARG A 217 -7.25 18.62 4.24
N GLU A 218 -7.13 18.96 2.96
CA GLU A 218 -8.22 18.81 1.99
C GLU A 218 -8.64 17.34 1.87
N ALA A 219 -7.67 16.43 1.65
CA ALA A 219 -7.96 14.99 1.55
C ALA A 219 -8.52 14.41 2.87
N ALA A 220 -7.99 14.83 4.02
CA ALA A 220 -8.47 14.40 5.33
C ALA A 220 -9.90 14.88 5.61
N ALA A 221 -10.22 16.12 5.25
CA ALA A 221 -11.57 16.67 5.35
C ALA A 221 -12.58 15.90 4.47
N GLY A 222 -12.19 15.53 3.24
CA GLY A 222 -12.99 14.71 2.35
C GLY A 222 -13.27 13.32 2.92
N LEU A 223 -12.24 12.63 3.44
CA LEU A 223 -12.41 11.34 4.10
C LEU A 223 -13.28 11.43 5.36
N ALA A 224 -13.08 12.46 6.20
CA ALA A 224 -13.87 12.67 7.40
C ALA A 224 -15.36 12.86 7.09
N TYR A 225 -15.69 13.58 5.99
CA TYR A 225 -17.06 13.72 5.53
C TYR A 225 -17.67 12.37 5.11
N ARG A 226 -16.93 11.55 4.35
CA ARG A 226 -17.41 10.21 3.96
C ARG A 226 -17.69 9.32 5.16
N LEU A 227 -16.84 9.42 6.19
CA LEU A 227 -17.06 8.71 7.45
C LEU A 227 -18.29 9.26 8.19
N PHE A 228 -18.46 10.57 8.23
CA PHE A 228 -19.64 11.18 8.83
C PHE A 228 -20.93 10.67 8.17
N GLU A 229 -21.00 10.64 6.83
CA GLU A 229 -22.11 10.04 6.09
C GLU A 229 -22.30 8.55 6.43
N TYR A 230 -21.19 7.80 6.52
CA TYR A 230 -21.19 6.38 6.83
C TYR A 230 -21.85 6.05 8.17
N TYR A 231 -21.52 6.79 9.25
CA TYR A 231 -22.14 6.63 10.57
C TYR A 231 -23.58 7.12 10.57
N THR A 232 -23.84 8.27 9.95
CA THR A 232 -25.18 8.87 9.89
C THR A 232 -26.19 7.95 9.22
N ARG A 233 -25.84 7.35 8.07
CA ARG A 233 -26.71 6.41 7.34
C ARG A 233 -27.02 5.13 8.13
N ARG A 234 -26.20 4.79 9.12
CA ARG A 234 -26.35 3.61 9.96
C ARG A 234 -27.04 3.89 11.30
N ASP A 235 -27.40 5.15 11.56
CA ASP A 235 -27.88 5.60 12.88
C ASP A 235 -26.92 5.21 14.01
N ALA A 236 -25.61 5.24 13.72
CA ALA A 236 -24.56 4.89 14.66
C ALA A 236 -23.99 6.15 15.35
N PRO A 237 -23.48 6.05 16.59
CA PRO A 237 -22.86 7.18 17.27
C PRO A 237 -21.67 7.73 16.46
N ILE A 238 -21.69 9.03 16.17
CA ILE A 238 -20.63 9.70 15.41
C ILE A 238 -19.39 9.89 16.31
N PRO A 239 -18.21 9.36 15.92
CA PRO A 239 -16.96 9.55 16.66
C PRO A 239 -16.57 11.02 16.83
N ASP A 240 -15.95 11.36 17.95
CA ASP A 240 -15.61 12.76 18.28
C ASP A 240 -14.63 13.40 17.30
N VAL A 241 -13.70 12.62 16.74
CA VAL A 241 -12.78 13.11 15.69
C VAL A 241 -13.52 13.57 14.44
N LEU A 242 -14.68 12.99 14.10
CA LEU A 242 -15.44 13.44 12.94
C LEU A 242 -16.17 14.76 13.21
N LYS A 243 -16.61 14.97 14.46
CA LYS A 243 -17.17 16.26 14.91
C LYS A 243 -16.09 17.34 14.96
N GLU A 244 -14.85 16.96 15.30
CA GLU A 244 -13.68 17.86 15.23
C GLU A 244 -13.45 18.32 13.78
N TRP A 245 -13.44 17.39 12.82
CA TRP A 245 -13.31 17.74 11.40
C TRP A 245 -14.50 18.53 10.86
N GLU A 246 -15.73 18.23 11.30
CA GLU A 246 -16.91 19.04 11.00
C GLU A 246 -16.71 20.50 11.44
N ALA A 247 -16.28 20.71 12.68
CA ALA A 247 -16.03 22.04 13.22
C ALA A 247 -14.90 22.78 12.48
N ILE A 248 -13.85 22.06 12.09
CA ILE A 248 -12.75 22.59 11.26
C ILE A 248 -13.29 23.09 9.92
N CYS A 249 -14.05 22.25 9.21
CA CYS A 249 -14.55 22.56 7.87
C CYS A 249 -15.65 23.63 7.86
N LEU A 250 -16.30 23.88 8.99
CA LEU A 250 -17.29 24.96 9.16
C LEU A 250 -16.70 26.25 9.71
N SER A 251 -15.40 26.28 10.03
CA SER A 251 -14.71 27.48 10.50
C SER A 251 -14.55 28.52 9.38
N ASP A 252 -14.84 29.79 9.68
CA ASP A 252 -14.61 30.90 8.75
C ASP A 252 -13.13 31.20 8.52
N ASP A 253 -12.27 30.81 9.47
CA ASP A 253 -10.82 31.02 9.43
C ASP A 253 -10.08 29.94 8.60
N GLU A 254 -10.80 28.95 8.07
CA GLU A 254 -10.23 27.83 7.31
C GLU A 254 -10.20 28.09 5.80
N PHE A 255 -9.26 27.45 5.09
CA PHE A 255 -9.15 27.55 3.63
C PHE A 255 -10.41 27.03 2.91
N ALA A 256 -10.73 27.67 1.78
CA ALA A 256 -11.95 27.37 1.03
C ALA A 256 -11.98 25.93 0.50
N GLU A 257 -10.82 25.40 0.07
CA GLU A 257 -10.62 24.04 -0.42
C GLU A 257 -11.03 23.00 0.64
N ILE A 258 -10.68 23.23 1.90
CA ILE A 258 -11.01 22.35 3.03
C ILE A 258 -12.50 22.45 3.35
N ARG A 259 -13.02 23.68 3.46
CA ARG A 259 -14.45 23.94 3.75
C ARG A 259 -15.37 23.33 2.69
N ASN A 260 -14.98 23.41 1.42
CA ASN A 260 -15.76 22.92 0.30
C ASN A 260 -16.02 21.41 0.35
N GLN A 261 -15.18 20.64 1.05
CA GLN A 261 -15.39 19.20 1.24
C GLN A 261 -16.69 18.88 2.00
N TRP A 262 -17.20 19.81 2.81
CA TRP A 262 -18.40 19.62 3.64
C TRP A 262 -19.58 20.50 3.19
N ILE A 263 -19.33 21.66 2.59
CA ILE A 263 -20.39 22.61 2.18
C ILE A 263 -21.01 22.20 0.83
N LEU A 264 -20.20 21.73 -0.14
CA LEU A 264 -20.69 21.43 -1.50
C LEU A 264 -21.30 20.03 -1.64
N GLN A 265 -21.26 19.22 -0.59
CA GLN A 265 -21.78 17.84 -0.57
C GLN A 265 -23.17 17.72 0.08
N ASN A 266 -23.73 18.83 0.58
CA ASN A 266 -25.09 18.95 1.13
C ASN A 266 -26.11 19.36 0.08
#